data_AF-A0AAN7EXS6-F1
#
_entry.id   AF-A0AAN7EXS6-F1
#
_cell.length_a   1.000
_cell.length_b   1.000
_cell.length_c   1.000
_cell.angle_alpha   90.00
_cell.angle_beta   90.00
_cell.angle_gamma   90.00
#
_symmetry.space_group_name_H-M   'P 1'
#
loop_
_entity.id
_entity.type
_entity.pdbx_description
1 polymer ?
#
loop_
_entity_poly.entity_id
_entity_poly.type
_entity_poly.pdbx_seq_one_letter_code
_entity_poly.pdbx_strand_id
1 'polypeptide(L)'
;MQSQVKLPLPSSQNWKPETALSLSLSLSLCGFRMGRNETVPFLVLLLSLSLPWISLAYRPGDLVPMSKMGQYHSSRTVWHDMIGRHCPIYAVNREVLIPIPKPVGYTGADPYKISFQVGREKFLIPWLLVVNRKSSEVPMIDVHLRYSGSDLHGVTAKVVDMPHHYVEIHPDIKKQFWDPQQWPKHVLVRYTWEENSEIDVTSGFYVLFGSGLLMSFILSIYILQSSREKLARFVREAVAESSMPEGGVAKVE
;
A
#
# COMPACT_ATOMS: atom_id res chain seq x y z
N MET A 1 -15.83 -13.51 -62.61
CA MET A 1 -16.37 -12.13 -62.51
C MET A 1 -16.51 -11.79 -61.03
N GLN A 2 -15.48 -11.14 -60.47
CA GLN A 2 -15.45 -10.63 -59.11
C GLN A 2 -16.26 -9.34 -59.04
N SER A 3 -17.19 -9.23 -58.09
CA SER A 3 -17.81 -7.95 -57.72
C SER A 3 -17.39 -7.63 -56.29
N GLN A 4 -16.47 -6.67 -56.19
CA GLN A 4 -15.96 -6.08 -54.95
C GLN A 4 -16.87 -4.89 -54.61
N VAL A 5 -17.64 -4.99 -53.53
CA VAL A 5 -18.36 -3.84 -52.97
C VAL A 5 -17.41 -3.08 -52.03
N LYS A 6 -16.87 -1.98 -52.56
CA LYS A 6 -15.98 -1.04 -51.89
C LYS A 6 -16.81 0.06 -51.22
N LEU A 7 -16.90 0.04 -49.90
CA LEU A 7 -17.50 1.12 -49.10
C LEU A 7 -16.46 2.24 -48.88
N PRO A 8 -16.82 3.53 -49.05
CA PRO A 8 -15.89 4.64 -48.86
C PRO A 8 -15.78 5.07 -47.39
N LEU A 9 -14.53 5.32 -46.96
CA LEU A 9 -14.16 5.99 -45.71
C LEU A 9 -14.54 7.48 -45.75
N PRO A 10 -15.07 8.07 -44.67
CA PRO A 10 -15.22 9.51 -44.57
C PRO A 10 -13.88 10.20 -44.25
N SER A 11 -13.69 11.32 -44.94
CA SER A 11 -12.60 12.28 -44.93
C SER A 11 -12.24 12.84 -43.55
N SER A 12 -10.93 13.01 -43.31
CA SER A 12 -10.39 13.77 -42.18
C SER A 12 -10.81 15.24 -42.26
N GLN A 13 -11.76 15.65 -41.42
CA GLN A 13 -12.01 17.06 -41.16
C GLN A 13 -11.05 17.58 -40.08
N ASN A 14 -10.31 18.60 -40.49
CA ASN A 14 -9.68 19.63 -39.69
C ASN A 14 -10.48 19.96 -38.41
N TRP A 15 -9.88 19.71 -37.25
CA TRP A 15 -10.27 20.36 -36.00
C TRP A 15 -9.10 21.21 -35.51
N LYS A 16 -9.18 22.51 -35.80
CA LYS A 16 -8.46 23.54 -35.04
C LYS A 16 -9.17 23.73 -33.70
N PRO A 17 -8.46 23.79 -32.57
CA PRO A 17 -8.96 24.47 -31.40
C PRO A 17 -8.32 25.88 -31.35
N GLU A 18 -9.08 26.88 -31.80
CA GLU A 18 -8.85 28.25 -31.37
C GLU A 18 -9.62 28.50 -30.06
N THR A 19 -8.91 29.11 -29.11
CA THR A 19 -9.38 30.05 -28.08
C THR A 19 -10.08 29.56 -26.80
N ALA A 20 -9.69 30.27 -25.72
CA ALA A 20 -10.23 30.35 -24.36
C ALA A 20 -9.85 29.17 -23.44
N LEU A 21 -9.11 29.33 -22.34
CA LEU A 21 -9.17 30.41 -21.35
C LEU A 21 -7.78 30.64 -20.74
N SER A 22 -7.22 31.84 -20.94
CA SER A 22 -6.17 32.34 -20.06
C SER A 22 -6.82 32.78 -18.75
N LEU A 23 -6.64 32.01 -17.68
CA LEU A 23 -6.87 32.49 -16.33
C LEU A 23 -5.67 33.34 -15.93
N SER A 24 -5.74 34.64 -16.24
CA SER A 24 -4.87 35.65 -15.64
C SER A 24 -5.32 35.87 -14.18
N LEU A 25 -4.67 35.17 -13.25
CA LEU A 25 -4.69 35.58 -11.84
C LEU A 25 -3.81 36.83 -11.70
N SER A 26 -4.45 37.99 -11.74
CA SER A 26 -3.89 39.25 -11.28
C SER A 26 -3.79 39.25 -9.75
N LEU A 27 -2.69 38.69 -9.23
CA LEU A 27 -2.26 38.91 -7.85
C LEU A 27 -1.77 40.35 -7.72
N SER A 28 -2.66 41.21 -7.21
CA SER A 28 -2.33 42.55 -6.72
C SER A 28 -1.35 42.42 -5.56
N LEU A 29 -0.08 42.66 -5.84
CA LEU A 29 0.99 42.78 -4.84
C LEU A 29 0.81 44.09 -4.08
N CYS A 30 0.04 44.04 -2.99
CA CYS A 30 0.18 44.99 -1.90
C CYS A 30 1.55 44.74 -1.26
N GLY A 31 2.42 45.75 -1.30
CA GLY A 31 3.84 45.62 -0.98
C GLY A 31 4.10 45.13 0.44
N PHE A 32 4.52 43.87 0.56
CA PHE A 32 5.26 43.37 1.71
C PHE A 32 6.72 43.21 1.30
N ARG A 33 7.58 44.07 1.85
CA ARG A 33 9.03 44.06 1.61
C ARG A 33 9.63 42.91 2.43
N MET A 34 9.53 41.69 1.90
CA MET A 34 10.07 40.47 2.51
C MET A 34 11.59 40.41 2.29
N GLY A 35 12.36 40.16 3.36
CA GLY A 35 13.81 40.03 3.29
C GLY A 35 14.26 38.90 2.37
N ARG A 36 15.36 39.10 1.65
CA ARG A 36 15.91 38.20 0.61
C ARG A 36 16.22 36.76 1.08
N ASN A 37 16.14 36.49 2.39
CA ASN A 37 16.40 35.17 2.99
C ASN A 37 15.12 34.38 3.35
N GLU A 38 13.92 34.98 3.24
CA GLU A 38 12.65 34.33 3.60
C GLU A 38 11.84 33.82 2.39
N THR A 39 12.29 34.12 1.16
CA THR A 39 11.61 33.71 -0.08
C THR A 39 11.90 32.26 -0.48
N VAL A 40 13.06 31.73 -0.06
CA VAL A 40 13.48 30.35 -0.33
C VAL A 40 12.60 29.30 0.38
N PRO A 41 12.29 29.39 1.69
CA PRO A 41 11.43 28.40 2.35
C PRO A 41 9.99 28.41 1.81
N PHE A 42 9.48 29.59 1.43
CA PHE A 42 8.12 29.72 0.88
C PHE A 42 8.00 29.09 -0.51
N LEU A 43 9.04 29.22 -1.33
CA LEU A 43 9.09 28.61 -2.66
C LEU A 43 9.24 27.08 -2.58
N VAL A 44 10.03 26.56 -1.62
CA VAL A 44 10.16 25.11 -1.36
C VAL A 44 8.85 24.52 -0.80
N LEU A 45 8.13 25.27 0.03
CA LEU A 45 6.80 24.89 0.52
C LEU A 45 5.78 24.86 -0.65
N LEU A 46 5.82 25.82 -1.56
CA LEU A 46 4.95 25.83 -2.74
C LEU A 46 5.25 24.67 -3.70
N LEU A 47 6.54 24.36 -3.91
CA LEU A 47 7.00 23.28 -4.79
C LEU A 47 6.66 21.88 -4.24
N SER A 48 6.58 21.73 -2.92
CA SER A 48 6.17 20.49 -2.26
C SER A 48 4.65 20.28 -2.27
N LEU A 49 3.84 21.35 -2.30
CA LEU A 49 2.39 21.27 -2.51
C LEU A 49 2.00 20.98 -3.98
N SER A 50 2.88 21.24 -4.96
CA SER A 50 2.55 21.13 -6.39
C SER A 50 2.85 19.76 -7.01
N LEU A 51 3.24 18.76 -6.23
CA LEU A 51 3.35 17.38 -6.69
C LEU A 51 2.07 16.63 -6.32
N PRO A 52 1.02 16.61 -7.17
CA PRO A 52 0.05 15.54 -7.08
C PRO A 52 0.82 14.27 -7.45
N TRP A 53 1.24 13.53 -6.44
CA TRP A 53 1.63 12.14 -6.62
C TRP A 53 0.45 11.49 -7.32
N ILE A 54 0.68 10.99 -8.53
CA ILE A 54 -0.32 10.21 -9.27
C ILE A 54 -0.42 8.88 -8.50
N SER A 55 -1.06 8.91 -7.33
CA SER A 55 -1.25 7.70 -6.54
C SER A 55 -2.27 6.89 -7.31
N LEU A 56 -1.81 5.80 -7.90
CA LEU A 56 -2.68 4.84 -8.51
C LEU A 56 -3.38 4.04 -7.40
N ALA A 57 -4.39 4.68 -6.84
CA ALA A 57 -5.18 4.24 -5.71
C ALA A 57 -6.30 3.31 -6.22
N TYR A 58 -6.40 2.10 -5.67
CA TYR A 58 -7.55 1.25 -5.90
C TYR A 58 -8.78 1.85 -5.20
N ARG A 59 -9.90 1.85 -5.89
CA ARG A 59 -11.21 2.18 -5.32
C ARG A 59 -11.97 0.90 -5.00
N PRO A 60 -12.83 0.90 -3.97
CA PRO A 60 -13.74 -0.21 -3.74
C PRO A 60 -14.52 -0.55 -5.01
N GLY A 61 -14.46 -1.82 -5.44
CA GLY A 61 -15.05 -2.27 -6.69
C GLY A 61 -14.09 -2.37 -7.88
N ASP A 62 -12.87 -1.84 -7.79
CA ASP A 62 -11.87 -1.96 -8.85
C ASP A 62 -11.35 -3.40 -8.99
N LEU A 63 -11.05 -3.79 -10.22
CA LEU A 63 -10.43 -5.09 -10.48
C LEU A 63 -8.95 -5.06 -10.12
N VAL A 64 -8.52 -6.01 -9.31
CA VAL A 64 -7.11 -6.18 -8.99
C VAL A 64 -6.51 -7.18 -9.98
N PRO A 65 -5.57 -6.77 -10.85
CA PRO A 65 -4.99 -7.65 -11.85
C PRO A 65 -4.26 -8.80 -11.16
N MET A 66 -4.49 -10.00 -11.67
CA MET A 66 -3.89 -11.23 -11.18
C MET A 66 -3.50 -12.13 -12.35
N SER A 67 -2.36 -12.79 -12.23
CA SER A 67 -1.89 -13.82 -13.15
C SER A 67 -1.62 -15.12 -12.38
N LYS A 68 -1.58 -16.24 -13.10
CA LYS A 68 -1.36 -17.57 -12.52
C LYS A 68 -0.37 -18.39 -13.33
N MET A 69 0.36 -19.27 -12.64
CA MET A 69 1.18 -20.32 -13.25
C MET A 69 0.90 -21.67 -12.59
N GLY A 70 0.99 -22.74 -13.36
CA GLY A 70 0.89 -24.12 -12.88
C GLY A 70 2.23 -24.84 -12.92
N GLN A 71 2.40 -25.83 -12.05
CA GLN A 71 3.53 -26.75 -12.08
C GLN A 71 3.03 -28.19 -11.92
N TYR A 72 3.50 -29.06 -12.80
CA TYR A 72 3.28 -30.50 -12.76
C TYR A 72 4.58 -31.21 -13.15
N HIS A 73 5.00 -32.22 -12.39
CA HIS A 73 6.23 -32.98 -12.67
C HIS A 73 7.45 -32.08 -12.95
N SER A 74 7.66 -31.07 -12.09
CA SER A 74 8.69 -30.02 -12.26
C SER A 74 8.59 -29.15 -13.52
N SER A 75 7.73 -29.49 -14.49
CA SER A 75 7.40 -28.66 -15.64
C SER A 75 6.46 -27.53 -15.24
N ARG A 76 6.81 -26.30 -15.62
CA ARG A 76 6.07 -25.09 -15.28
C ARG A 76 5.41 -24.52 -16.53
N THR A 77 4.17 -24.07 -16.38
CA THR A 77 3.53 -23.26 -17.43
C THR A 77 4.02 -21.83 -17.36
N VAL A 78 3.89 -21.10 -18.46
CA VAL A 78 4.09 -19.64 -18.48
C VAL A 78 3.06 -18.96 -17.56
N TRP A 79 3.35 -17.74 -17.12
CA TRP A 79 2.38 -16.88 -16.47
C TRP A 79 1.24 -16.56 -17.44
N HIS A 80 0.01 -16.74 -16.99
CA HIS A 80 -1.18 -16.40 -17.75
C HIS A 80 -1.99 -15.38 -16.97
N ASP A 81 -2.30 -14.27 -17.61
CA ASP A 81 -3.20 -13.27 -17.05
C ASP A 81 -4.61 -13.84 -16.88
N MET A 82 -5.20 -13.55 -15.74
CA MET A 82 -6.57 -13.97 -15.48
C MET A 82 -7.55 -12.96 -16.05
N ILE A 83 -8.65 -13.49 -16.59
CA ILE A 83 -9.79 -12.67 -17.02
C ILE A 83 -10.37 -11.98 -15.79
N GLY A 84 -10.79 -10.71 -15.92
CA GLY A 84 -11.30 -9.90 -14.81
C GLY A 84 -12.40 -10.57 -13.96
N ARG A 85 -13.22 -11.45 -14.55
CA ARG A 85 -14.22 -12.24 -13.82
C ARG A 85 -13.64 -13.23 -12.80
N HIS A 86 -12.37 -13.60 -12.90
CA HIS A 86 -11.65 -14.49 -11.99
C HIS A 86 -10.77 -13.73 -11.00
N CYS A 87 -10.43 -12.49 -11.31
CA CYS A 87 -9.62 -11.61 -10.47
C CYS A 87 -10.35 -11.21 -9.18
N PRO A 88 -9.63 -10.86 -8.11
CA PRO A 88 -10.25 -10.26 -6.93
C PRO A 88 -10.75 -8.84 -7.24
N ILE A 89 -11.85 -8.45 -6.58
CA ILE A 89 -12.41 -7.10 -6.63
C ILE A 89 -12.00 -6.38 -5.35
N TYR A 90 -11.40 -5.21 -5.46
CA TYR A 90 -10.88 -4.45 -4.32
C TYR A 90 -11.96 -4.18 -3.28
N ALA A 91 -11.66 -4.51 -2.02
CA ALA A 91 -12.54 -4.37 -0.85
C ALA A 91 -13.88 -5.15 -0.93
N VAL A 92 -13.98 -6.19 -1.76
CA VAL A 92 -15.20 -7.00 -1.91
C VAL A 92 -14.89 -8.49 -1.76
N ASN A 93 -15.44 -9.10 -0.70
CA ASN A 93 -15.36 -10.54 -0.47
C ASN A 93 -16.14 -11.29 -1.55
N ARG A 94 -15.51 -12.30 -2.16
CA ARG A 94 -16.17 -13.10 -3.19
C ARG A 94 -15.48 -14.44 -3.40
N GLU A 95 -16.27 -15.38 -3.90
CA GLU A 95 -15.81 -16.72 -4.25
C GLU A 95 -15.90 -16.92 -5.76
N VAL A 96 -14.88 -17.54 -6.34
CA VAL A 96 -14.75 -17.67 -7.79
C VAL A 96 -14.13 -19.00 -8.16
N LEU A 97 -14.65 -19.60 -9.24
CA LEU A 97 -14.06 -20.76 -9.86
C LEU A 97 -12.95 -20.34 -10.82
N ILE A 98 -11.71 -20.74 -10.55
CA ILE A 98 -10.56 -20.49 -11.43
C ILE A 98 -10.32 -21.72 -12.31
N PRO A 99 -10.23 -21.55 -13.64
CA PRO A 99 -9.97 -22.67 -14.54
C PRO A 99 -8.51 -23.15 -14.42
N ILE A 100 -8.35 -24.47 -14.32
CA ILE A 100 -7.05 -25.12 -14.30
C ILE A 100 -6.89 -25.94 -15.59
N PRO A 101 -5.94 -25.59 -16.47
CA PRO A 101 -5.68 -26.36 -17.67
C PRO A 101 -5.05 -27.71 -17.32
N LYS A 102 -5.44 -28.76 -18.04
CA LYS A 102 -4.85 -30.09 -17.89
C LYS A 102 -3.37 -30.03 -18.29
N PRO A 103 -2.43 -30.46 -17.44
CA PRO A 103 -1.01 -30.48 -17.79
C PRO A 103 -0.72 -31.56 -18.84
N VAL A 104 0.29 -31.32 -19.67
CA VAL A 104 0.76 -32.29 -20.66
C VAL A 104 1.33 -33.52 -19.94
N GLY A 105 0.92 -34.72 -20.33
CA GLY A 105 1.40 -35.96 -19.70
C GLY A 105 0.84 -36.21 -18.30
N TYR A 106 -0.37 -35.74 -17.99
CA TYR A 106 -1.02 -36.04 -16.71
C TYR A 106 -1.22 -37.55 -16.52
N THR A 107 -0.51 -38.12 -15.55
CA THR A 107 -0.63 -39.51 -15.08
C THR A 107 -1.29 -39.60 -13.69
N GLY A 108 -1.40 -38.45 -13.02
CA GLY A 108 -1.92 -38.31 -11.66
C GLY A 108 -1.00 -38.84 -10.57
N ALA A 109 0.18 -39.37 -10.90
CA ALA A 109 1.15 -39.82 -9.90
C ALA A 109 1.72 -38.65 -9.09
N ASP A 110 1.92 -37.50 -9.73
CA ASP A 110 2.51 -36.32 -9.12
C ASP A 110 1.48 -35.27 -8.70
N PRO A 111 1.78 -34.47 -7.67
CA PRO A 111 0.90 -33.39 -7.25
C PRO A 111 0.91 -32.24 -8.26
N TYR A 112 -0.26 -31.63 -8.48
CA TYR A 112 -0.38 -30.38 -9.23
C TYR A 112 -0.29 -29.19 -8.29
N LYS A 113 0.58 -28.23 -8.63
CA LYS A 113 0.77 -26.99 -7.88
C LYS A 113 0.36 -25.79 -8.71
N ILE A 114 -0.14 -24.74 -8.06
CA ILE A 114 -0.47 -23.46 -8.70
C ILE A 114 0.18 -22.32 -7.91
N SER A 115 0.54 -21.24 -8.57
CA SER A 115 1.03 -20.00 -7.96
C SER A 115 0.36 -18.82 -8.64
N PHE A 116 0.22 -17.72 -7.89
CA PHE A 116 -0.46 -16.51 -8.33
C PHE A 116 0.45 -15.31 -8.16
N GLN A 117 0.29 -14.32 -9.03
CA GLN A 117 0.81 -12.97 -8.86
C GLN A 117 -0.36 -12.00 -8.82
N VAL A 118 -0.36 -11.07 -7.88
CA VAL A 118 -1.48 -10.17 -7.61
C VAL A 118 -1.00 -8.73 -7.53
N GLY A 119 -1.81 -7.80 -8.03
CA GLY A 119 -1.57 -6.37 -7.90
C GLY A 119 -0.44 -5.87 -8.80
N ARG A 120 -0.49 -6.25 -10.08
CA ARG A 120 0.53 -5.89 -11.11
C ARG A 120 1.90 -6.44 -10.74
N GLU A 121 1.94 -7.73 -10.43
CA GLU A 121 3.17 -8.47 -10.10
C GLU A 121 3.85 -8.04 -8.80
N LYS A 122 3.25 -7.13 -8.02
CA LYS A 122 3.77 -6.67 -6.73
C LYS A 122 3.84 -7.80 -5.69
N PHE A 123 2.83 -8.68 -5.67
CA PHE A 123 2.73 -9.75 -4.68
C PHE A 123 2.78 -11.12 -5.35
N LEU A 124 3.82 -11.89 -5.05
CA LEU A 124 3.97 -13.28 -5.48
C LEU A 124 3.50 -14.23 -4.38
N ILE A 125 2.51 -15.05 -4.71
CA ILE A 125 2.04 -16.13 -3.83
C ILE A 125 2.86 -17.39 -4.13
N PRO A 126 3.47 -18.04 -3.11
CA PRO A 126 4.25 -19.26 -3.30
C PRO A 126 3.40 -20.42 -3.83
N TRP A 127 4.06 -21.52 -4.20
CA TRP A 127 3.38 -22.71 -4.74
C TRP A 127 2.37 -23.30 -3.76
N LEU A 128 1.11 -23.37 -4.20
CA LEU A 128 -0.02 -23.98 -3.52
C LEU A 128 -0.27 -25.37 -4.10
N LEU A 129 -0.34 -26.39 -3.25
CA LEU A 129 -0.64 -27.78 -3.63
C LEU A 129 -2.15 -27.95 -3.81
N VAL A 130 -2.63 -28.05 -5.05
CA VAL A 130 -4.07 -28.16 -5.32
C VAL A 130 -4.46 -29.62 -5.46
N VAL A 131 -3.91 -30.34 -6.44
CA VAL A 131 -4.29 -31.75 -6.65
C VAL A 131 -3.25 -32.65 -5.99
N ASN A 132 -3.68 -33.44 -5.01
CA ASN A 132 -2.83 -34.38 -4.29
C ASN A 132 -3.59 -35.69 -4.02
N ARG A 133 -3.05 -36.84 -4.42
CA ARG A 133 -3.67 -38.15 -4.16
C ARG A 133 -3.70 -38.54 -2.68
N LYS A 134 -2.93 -37.88 -1.82
CA LYS A 134 -2.89 -38.17 -0.37
C LYS A 134 -4.08 -37.57 0.38
N SER A 135 -4.70 -36.52 -0.15
CA SER A 135 -5.85 -35.84 0.47
C SER A 135 -7.15 -36.34 -0.16
N SER A 136 -8.12 -36.74 0.67
CA SER A 136 -9.45 -37.17 0.21
C SER A 136 -10.46 -36.03 0.10
N GLU A 137 -10.12 -34.86 0.63
CA GLU A 137 -10.99 -33.69 0.71
C GLU A 137 -10.76 -32.77 -0.50
N VAL A 138 -11.81 -32.12 -0.97
CA VAL A 138 -11.70 -31.25 -2.14
C VAL A 138 -11.00 -29.96 -1.70
N PRO A 139 -9.91 -29.55 -2.38
CA PRO A 139 -9.15 -28.37 -2.01
C PRO A 139 -9.91 -27.09 -2.39
N MET A 140 -9.88 -26.11 -1.50
CA MET A 140 -10.30 -24.73 -1.74
C MET A 140 -9.12 -23.81 -1.46
N ILE A 141 -8.90 -22.81 -2.31
CA ILE A 141 -7.83 -21.83 -2.10
C ILE A 141 -8.43 -20.63 -1.36
N ASP A 142 -7.95 -20.38 -0.15
CA ASP A 142 -8.37 -19.24 0.67
C ASP A 142 -7.31 -18.14 0.56
N VAL A 143 -7.69 -17.01 -0.04
CA VAL A 143 -6.81 -15.88 -0.33
C VAL A 143 -7.23 -14.71 0.55
N HIS A 144 -6.34 -14.31 1.46
CA HIS A 144 -6.51 -13.14 2.31
C HIS A 144 -5.74 -11.96 1.70
N LEU A 145 -6.48 -10.93 1.31
CA LEU A 145 -5.97 -9.68 0.77
C LEU A 145 -6.06 -8.59 1.85
N ARG A 146 -4.91 -8.01 2.18
CA ARG A 146 -4.79 -6.95 3.17
C ARG A 146 -4.64 -5.62 2.46
N TYR A 147 -5.47 -4.66 2.82
CA TYR A 147 -5.46 -3.32 2.26
C TYR A 147 -5.52 -2.25 3.35
N SER A 148 -5.06 -1.04 3.02
CA SER A 148 -5.15 0.14 3.87
C SER A 148 -5.50 1.33 3.00
N GLY A 149 -6.63 1.96 3.27
CA GLY A 149 -7.17 3.01 2.39
C GLY A 149 -7.34 2.50 0.96
N SER A 150 -6.58 3.07 0.02
CA SER A 150 -6.61 2.72 -1.40
C SER A 150 -5.50 1.77 -1.86
N ASP A 151 -4.64 1.34 -0.94
CA ASP A 151 -3.43 0.61 -1.30
C ASP A 151 -3.51 -0.86 -0.87
N LEU A 152 -3.07 -1.74 -1.78
CA LEU A 152 -2.88 -3.15 -1.49
C LEU A 152 -1.56 -3.34 -0.73
N HIS A 153 -1.67 -3.81 0.51
CA HIS A 153 -0.55 -3.98 1.45
C HIS A 153 0.05 -5.37 1.42
N GLY A 154 -0.77 -6.41 1.30
CA GLY A 154 -0.27 -7.78 1.30
C GLY A 154 -1.29 -8.78 0.79
N VAL A 155 -0.78 -9.90 0.29
CA VAL A 155 -1.60 -11.03 -0.13
C VAL A 155 -1.02 -12.30 0.46
N THR A 156 -1.87 -13.09 1.10
CA THR A 156 -1.51 -14.41 1.62
C THR A 156 -2.54 -15.42 1.15
N ALA A 157 -2.10 -16.61 0.80
CA ALA A 157 -3.01 -17.66 0.39
C ALA A 157 -2.61 -18.99 1.00
N LYS A 158 -3.62 -19.81 1.28
CA LYS A 158 -3.49 -21.15 1.82
C LYS A 158 -4.48 -22.07 1.12
N VAL A 159 -4.13 -23.34 1.03
CA VAL A 159 -5.07 -24.37 0.60
C VAL A 159 -5.75 -24.91 1.86
N VAL A 160 -7.07 -24.85 1.88
CA VAL A 160 -7.92 -25.32 2.97
C VAL A 160 -8.88 -26.35 2.40
N ASP A 161 -9.30 -27.29 3.21
CA ASP A 161 -10.33 -28.23 2.81
C ASP A 161 -11.68 -27.52 2.63
N MET A 162 -12.43 -27.94 1.62
CA MET A 162 -13.70 -27.31 1.29
C MET A 162 -14.72 -27.50 2.44
N PRO A 163 -15.34 -26.42 2.94
CA PRO A 163 -16.28 -26.53 4.06
C PRO A 163 -17.43 -27.49 3.75
N HIS A 164 -17.86 -28.26 4.75
CA HIS A 164 -18.85 -29.33 4.59
C HIS A 164 -20.16 -28.87 3.94
N HIS A 165 -20.59 -27.65 4.24
CA HIS A 165 -21.81 -27.08 3.65
C HIS A 165 -21.81 -27.09 2.11
N TYR A 166 -20.68 -26.78 1.46
CA TYR A 166 -20.59 -26.82 -0.02
C TYR A 166 -20.65 -28.24 -0.56
N VAL A 167 -20.09 -29.20 0.17
CA VAL A 167 -20.06 -30.61 -0.20
C VAL A 167 -21.45 -31.24 -0.06
N GLU A 168 -22.23 -30.83 0.95
CA GLU A 168 -23.60 -31.27 1.15
C GLU A 168 -24.54 -30.78 0.05
N ILE A 169 -24.39 -29.53 -0.39
CA ILE A 169 -25.19 -28.96 -1.49
C ILE A 169 -24.84 -29.64 -2.82
N HIS A 170 -23.57 -30.03 -3.01
CA HIS A 170 -23.07 -30.62 -4.24
C HIS A 170 -22.24 -31.89 -4.00
N PRO A 171 -22.89 -33.03 -3.70
CA PRO A 171 -22.20 -34.28 -3.36
C PRO A 171 -21.36 -34.85 -4.52
N ASP A 172 -21.68 -34.46 -5.76
CA ASP A 172 -20.99 -34.93 -6.96
C ASP A 172 -19.62 -34.28 -7.17
N ILE A 173 -19.34 -33.12 -6.54
CA ILE A 173 -18.06 -32.43 -6.71
C ILE A 173 -16.91 -33.31 -6.23
N LYS A 174 -17.09 -33.98 -5.10
CA LYS A 174 -16.05 -34.87 -4.56
C LYS A 174 -15.75 -36.03 -5.50
N LYS A 175 -16.79 -36.60 -6.12
CA LYS A 175 -16.64 -37.70 -7.09
C LYS A 175 -15.97 -37.21 -8.37
N GLN A 176 -16.41 -36.07 -8.91
CA GLN A 176 -15.89 -35.52 -10.16
C GLN A 176 -14.45 -35.02 -10.03
N PHE A 177 -14.10 -34.42 -8.88
CA PHE A 177 -12.76 -33.86 -8.67
C PHE A 177 -11.70 -34.96 -8.54
N TRP A 178 -12.06 -36.08 -7.91
CA TRP A 178 -11.15 -37.21 -7.68
C TRP A 178 -11.28 -38.34 -8.71
N ASP A 179 -12.09 -38.15 -9.75
CA ASP A 179 -12.23 -39.14 -10.82
C ASP A 179 -10.89 -39.28 -11.58
N PRO A 180 -10.25 -40.46 -11.60
CA PRO A 180 -9.00 -40.67 -12.32
C PRO A 180 -9.14 -40.49 -13.84
N GLN A 181 -10.34 -40.64 -14.40
CA GLN A 181 -10.58 -40.49 -15.83
C GLN A 181 -10.77 -39.03 -16.26
N GLN A 182 -11.21 -38.16 -15.34
CA GLN A 182 -11.57 -36.79 -15.65
C GLN A 182 -10.69 -35.78 -14.92
N TRP A 183 -10.14 -34.82 -15.67
CA TRP A 183 -9.39 -33.71 -15.07
C TRP A 183 -10.32 -32.67 -14.43
N PRO A 184 -10.05 -32.21 -13.18
CA PRO A 184 -10.80 -31.13 -12.55
C PRO A 184 -10.56 -29.82 -13.30
N LYS A 185 -11.60 -29.33 -13.99
CA LYS A 185 -11.48 -28.13 -14.84
C LYS A 185 -11.37 -26.83 -14.04
N HIS A 186 -11.90 -26.80 -12.83
CA HIS A 186 -11.98 -25.60 -12.00
C HIS A 186 -11.60 -25.89 -10.55
N VAL A 187 -11.04 -24.89 -9.87
CA VAL A 187 -10.83 -24.87 -8.42
C VAL A 187 -11.58 -23.70 -7.81
N LEU A 188 -12.15 -23.90 -6.62
CA LEU A 188 -12.80 -22.83 -5.87
C LEU A 188 -11.74 -21.99 -5.16
N VAL A 189 -11.81 -20.69 -5.38
CA VAL A 189 -10.95 -19.69 -4.74
C VAL A 189 -11.83 -18.68 -4.03
N ARG A 190 -11.56 -18.49 -2.73
CA ARG A 190 -12.23 -17.51 -1.89
C ARG A 190 -11.31 -16.31 -1.66
N TYR A 191 -11.81 -15.13 -1.97
CA TYR A 191 -11.13 -13.87 -1.70
C TYR A 191 -11.76 -13.22 -0.48
N THR A 192 -10.95 -13.05 0.56
CA THR A 192 -11.32 -12.37 1.79
C THR A 192 -10.47 -11.10 1.91
N TRP A 193 -11.13 -9.96 2.08
CA TRP A 193 -10.51 -8.67 2.27
C TRP A 193 -10.48 -8.30 3.74
N GLU A 194 -9.30 -7.93 4.21
CA GLU A 194 -9.05 -7.48 5.57
C GLU A 194 -8.46 -6.07 5.49
N GLU A 195 -9.14 -5.12 6.13
CA GLU A 195 -8.62 -3.77 6.28
C GLU A 195 -7.58 -3.77 7.41
N ASN A 196 -6.31 -3.63 7.03
CA ASN A 196 -5.21 -3.48 7.95
C ASN A 196 -4.69 -2.05 7.87
N SER A 197 -5.18 -1.19 8.76
CA SER A 197 -4.53 0.09 9.03
C SER A 197 -3.30 -0.16 9.90
N GLU A 198 -2.17 -0.45 9.26
CA GLU A 198 -0.87 -0.39 9.95
C GLU A 198 -0.56 1.07 10.25
N ILE A 199 -1.15 1.56 11.35
CA ILE A 199 -0.76 2.83 11.95
C ILE A 199 0.59 2.52 12.60
N ASP A 200 1.68 3.03 12.02
CA ASP A 200 2.99 2.95 12.66
C ASP A 200 3.00 3.90 13.86
N VAL A 201 2.42 3.40 14.95
CA VAL A 201 2.35 4.06 16.25
C VAL A 201 3.76 4.39 16.72
N THR A 202 4.73 3.52 16.44
CA THR A 202 6.11 3.68 16.89
C THR A 202 6.78 4.88 16.23
N SER A 203 6.71 5.03 14.90
CA SER A 203 7.25 6.23 14.24
C SER A 203 6.49 7.49 14.63
N GLY A 204 5.15 7.41 14.77
CA GLY A 204 4.34 8.50 15.28
C GLY A 204 4.83 8.99 16.66
N PHE A 205 5.09 8.05 17.58
CA PHE A 205 5.66 8.34 18.89
C PHE A 205 7.07 8.94 18.80
N TYR A 206 7.95 8.42 17.94
CA TYR A 206 9.29 8.99 17.78
C TYR A 206 9.25 10.44 17.26
N VAL A 207 8.35 10.76 16.33
CA VAL A 207 8.17 12.11 15.81
C VAL A 207 7.61 13.05 16.87
N LEU A 208 6.58 12.64 17.62
CA LEU A 208 6.01 13.40 18.73
C LEU A 208 7.03 13.63 19.85
N PHE A 209 7.78 12.59 20.23
CA PHE A 209 8.79 12.67 21.26
C PHE A 209 9.98 13.54 20.83
N GLY A 210 10.46 13.35 19.59
CA GLY A 210 11.55 14.15 19.03
C GLY A 210 11.21 15.63 18.91
N SER A 211 10.00 15.96 18.44
CA SER A 211 9.54 17.35 18.37
C SER A 211 9.33 17.98 19.75
N GLY A 212 8.79 17.24 20.71
CA GLY A 212 8.63 17.69 22.10
C GLY A 212 9.96 17.96 22.82
N LEU A 213 10.95 17.08 22.65
CA LEU A 213 12.30 17.28 23.18
C LEU A 213 12.97 18.50 22.55
N LEU A 214 12.86 18.65 21.23
CA LEU A 214 13.44 19.78 20.51
C LEU A 214 12.82 21.11 20.95
N MET A 215 11.49 21.17 21.08
CA MET A 215 10.78 22.34 21.61
C MET A 215 11.19 22.67 23.05
N SER A 216 11.33 21.65 23.89
CA SER A 216 11.77 21.82 25.28
C SER A 216 13.20 22.36 25.36
N PHE A 217 14.09 21.87 24.49
CA PHE A 217 15.47 22.34 24.42
C PHE A 217 15.56 23.80 23.95
N ILE A 218 14.78 24.18 22.94
CA ILE A 218 14.69 25.56 22.46
C ILE A 218 14.15 26.49 23.56
N LEU A 219 13.07 26.09 24.26
CA LEU A 219 12.53 26.87 25.37
C LEU A 219 13.55 27.01 26.51
N SER A 220 14.29 25.95 26.83
CA SER A 220 15.33 25.99 27.84
C SER A 220 16.42 26.99 27.48
N ILE A 221 16.90 27.00 26.22
CA ILE A 221 17.88 27.99 25.75
C ILE A 221 17.29 29.40 25.81
N TYR A 222 16.02 29.58 25.40
CA TYR A 222 15.36 30.87 25.42
C TYR A 222 15.24 31.44 26.85
N ILE A 223 14.82 30.62 27.81
CA ILE A 223 14.77 30.97 29.23
C ILE A 223 16.18 31.32 29.74
N LEU A 224 17.19 30.51 29.39
CA LEU A 224 18.57 30.75 29.80
C LEU A 224 19.12 32.07 29.23
N GLN A 225 18.76 32.42 27.99
CA GLN A 225 19.10 33.69 27.37
C GLN A 225 18.39 34.86 28.06
N SER A 226 17.10 34.71 28.36
CA SER A 226 16.31 35.71 29.08
C SER A 226 16.80 35.95 30.51
N SER A 227 17.26 34.89 31.19
CA SER A 227 17.70 34.97 32.59
C SER A 227 19.17 35.35 32.76
N ARG A 228 19.95 35.52 31.68
CA ARG A 228 21.40 35.84 31.78
C ARG A 228 21.66 37.07 32.63
N GLU A 229 20.87 38.13 32.47
CA GLU A 229 21.05 39.37 33.23
C GLU A 229 20.72 39.20 34.72
N LYS A 230 19.74 38.36 35.04
CA LYS A 230 19.36 38.05 36.43
C LYS A 230 20.42 37.18 37.10
N LEU A 231 20.85 36.12 36.41
CA LEU A 231 21.93 35.24 36.88
C LEU A 231 23.25 36.01 37.07
N ALA A 232 23.59 36.91 36.14
CA ALA A 232 24.79 37.73 36.26
C ALA A 232 24.77 38.66 37.49
N ARG A 233 23.60 39.20 37.85
CA ARG A 233 23.43 39.98 39.09
C ARG A 233 23.55 39.10 40.33
N PHE A 234 22.86 37.97 40.36
CA PHE A 234 22.96 37.01 41.47
C PHE A 234 24.38 36.51 41.72
N VAL A 235 25.13 36.18 40.66
CA VAL A 235 26.53 35.75 40.79
C VAL A 235 27.40 36.88 41.33
N ARG A 236 27.20 38.12 40.88
CA ARG A 236 27.94 39.28 41.40
C ARG A 236 27.65 39.53 42.87
N GLU A 237 26.39 39.44 43.29
CA GLU A 237 25.97 39.62 44.68
C GLU A 237 26.51 38.51 45.58
N ALA A 238 26.42 37.24 45.16
CA ALA A 238 26.96 36.11 45.90
C ALA A 238 28.51 36.14 46.02
N VAL A 239 29.21 36.55 44.95
CA VAL A 239 30.67 36.74 44.99
C VAL A 239 31.03 37.91 45.91
N ALA A 240 30.28 39.01 45.85
CA ALA A 240 30.48 40.15 46.74
C ALA A 240 30.29 39.78 48.21
N GLU A 241 29.24 39.03 48.56
CA GLU A 241 29.02 38.52 49.93
C GLU A 241 30.12 37.57 50.39
N SER A 242 30.58 36.66 49.53
CA SER A 242 31.69 35.74 49.86
C SER A 242 33.05 36.44 50.05
N SER A 243 33.19 37.67 49.56
CA SER A 243 34.41 38.46 49.64
C SER A 243 34.44 39.44 50.82
N MET A 244 33.36 39.52 51.61
CA MET A 244 33.36 40.32 52.85
C MET A 244 34.13 39.56 53.94
N PRO A 245 35.16 40.16 54.58
CA PRO A 245 35.89 39.49 55.64
C PRO A 245 35.02 39.33 56.88
N GLU A 246 34.88 38.10 57.35
CA GLU A 246 34.35 37.73 58.66
C GLU A 246 35.34 38.25 59.73
N GLY A 247 35.26 39.54 60.07
CA GLY A 247 36.33 40.17 60.84
C GLY A 247 36.06 41.60 61.29
N GLY A 248 34.84 41.89 61.74
CA GLY A 248 34.51 43.14 62.44
C GLY A 248 34.27 42.87 63.92
N VAL A 249 35.34 42.69 64.71
CA VAL A 249 35.23 42.66 66.18
C VAL A 249 34.70 44.00 66.65
N ALA A 250 33.49 43.97 67.21
CA ALA A 250 32.87 45.08 67.89
C ALA A 250 33.75 45.54 69.06
N LYS A 251 34.18 46.81 69.02
CA LYS A 251 34.79 47.49 70.15
C LYS A 251 33.69 47.84 71.15
N VAL A 252 33.64 47.14 72.28
CA VAL A 252 32.91 47.56 73.48
C VAL A 252 33.96 47.70 74.59
N GLU A 253 34.05 48.94 75.07
CA GLU A 253 34.80 49.48 76.22
C GLU A 253 36.34 49.41 76.19
#